data_AF-A0A3M1RJ01-F1
#
_entry.id   AF-A0A3M1RJ01-F1
#
_cell.length_a   1.000
_cell.length_b   1.000
_cell.length_c   1.000
_cell.angle_alpha   90.00
_cell.angle_beta   90.00
_cell.angle_gamma   90.00
#
_symmetry.space_group_name_H-M   'P 1'
#
loop_
_entity.id
_entity.type
_entity.pdbx_description
1 polymer ?
#
loop_
_entity_poly.entity_id
_entity_poly.type
_entity_poly.pdbx_seq_one_letter_code
_entity_poly.pdbx_strand_id
1 'polypeptide(L)'
;MEVKKNLLGLLLLPFCMGFLLAFMDVIYRLHVTEWSEAAFIAGAAAYPAVHHLLMKPRFLSTFAHEMTHVLWGLFFRAKIRDVRIKRHGGFVNLSKTNPAIRLAPYFFPFYTVFVLLSAFVVKPDYLLIVYFLVGFTLSMHITSTFESLKVRQPDIYKTGVLFALPTIFIMNLLVIIIVLSLIAPGKVSVTAFIEKGFLRTLYLLRSI
;
A
#
# COMPACT_ATOMS: atom_id res chain seq x y z
N MET A 1 -8.48 24.98 -10.05
CA MET A 1 -8.27 23.51 -9.90
C MET A 1 -7.78 23.12 -8.50
N GLU A 2 -7.05 23.99 -7.80
CA GLU A 2 -6.58 23.76 -6.42
C GLU A 2 -7.70 23.73 -5.37
N VAL A 3 -8.68 24.65 -5.44
CA VAL A 3 -9.79 24.72 -4.48
C VAL A 3 -10.61 23.42 -4.42
N LYS A 4 -10.94 22.82 -5.59
CA LYS A 4 -11.70 21.56 -5.66
C LYS A 4 -10.96 20.38 -5.02
N LYS A 5 -9.63 20.34 -5.13
CA LYS A 5 -8.80 19.28 -4.53
C LYS A 5 -8.67 19.45 -3.02
N ASN A 6 -8.60 20.69 -2.54
CA ASN A 6 -8.54 20.98 -1.11
C ASN A 6 -9.85 20.61 -0.42
N LEU A 7 -11.00 20.90 -1.06
CA LEU A 7 -12.31 20.49 -0.54
C LEU A 7 -12.45 18.95 -0.50
N LEU A 8 -12.03 18.26 -1.57
CA LEU A 8 -12.05 16.80 -1.62
C LEU A 8 -11.12 16.19 -0.55
N GLY A 9 -9.95 16.78 -0.34
CA GLY A 9 -9.01 16.37 0.70
C GLY A 9 -9.58 16.49 2.12
N LEU A 10 -10.25 17.61 2.42
CA LEU A 10 -10.91 17.81 3.71
C LEU A 10 -12.03 16.79 3.94
N LEU A 11 -12.82 16.50 2.90
CA LEU A 11 -13.88 15.49 2.95
C LEU A 11 -13.33 14.08 3.22
N LEU A 12 -12.06 13.79 2.92
CA LEU A 12 -11.45 12.47 3.18
C LEU A 12 -10.94 12.30 4.62
N LEU A 13 -10.85 13.36 5.44
CA LEU A 13 -10.35 13.24 6.81
C LEU A 13 -11.28 12.41 7.72
N PRO A 14 -12.61 12.61 7.72
CA PRO A 14 -13.54 11.74 8.44
C PRO A 14 -13.50 10.28 7.95
N PHE A 15 -13.17 10.06 6.67
CA PHE A 15 -12.95 8.73 6.11
C PHE A 15 -11.68 8.08 6.66
N CYS A 16 -10.59 8.83 6.82
CA CYS A 16 -9.38 8.30 7.46
C CYS A 16 -9.69 7.78 8.86
N MET A 17 -10.42 8.54 9.66
CA MET A 17 -10.79 8.11 11.02
C MET A 17 -11.72 6.91 11.02
N GLY A 18 -12.77 6.91 10.20
CA GLY A 18 -13.71 5.79 10.13
C GLY A 18 -13.06 4.48 9.66
N PHE A 19 -12.21 4.55 8.64
CA PHE A 19 -11.45 3.40 8.16
C PHE A 19 -10.36 2.95 9.14
N LEU A 20 -9.72 3.86 9.86
CA LEU A 20 -8.79 3.50 10.94
C LEU A 20 -9.50 2.74 12.06
N LEU A 21 -10.68 3.21 12.50
CA LEU A 21 -11.46 2.51 13.53
C LEU A 21 -11.91 1.12 13.05
N ALA A 22 -12.37 1.00 11.81
CA ALA A 22 -12.71 -0.28 11.22
C ALA A 22 -11.49 -1.21 11.13
N PHE A 23 -10.31 -0.66 10.83
CA PHE A 23 -9.06 -1.41 10.76
C PHE A 23 -8.65 -1.94 12.13
N MET A 24 -8.69 -1.09 13.16
CA MET A 24 -8.42 -1.49 14.54
C MET A 24 -9.36 -2.60 15.01
N ASP A 25 -10.64 -2.54 14.63
CA ASP A 25 -11.60 -3.59 14.95
C ASP A 25 -11.26 -4.94 14.28
N VAL A 26 -10.70 -4.93 13.06
CA VAL A 26 -10.22 -6.15 12.39
C VAL A 26 -8.99 -6.70 13.11
N ILE A 27 -7.99 -5.85 13.39
CA ILE A 27 -6.76 -6.27 14.05
C ILE A 27 -7.02 -6.82 15.46
N TYR A 28 -7.91 -6.19 16.23
CA TYR A 28 -8.25 -6.62 17.59
C TYR A 28 -8.89 -8.02 17.63
N ARG A 29 -9.61 -8.41 16.57
CA ARG A 29 -10.28 -9.72 16.47
C ARG A 29 -9.40 -10.79 15.86
N LEU A 30 -8.31 -10.41 15.22
CA LEU A 30 -7.45 -11.33 14.49
C LEU A 30 -6.55 -12.08 15.47
N HIS A 31 -6.74 -13.39 15.54
CA HIS A 31 -5.90 -14.29 16.33
C HIS A 31 -5.14 -15.22 15.38
N VAL A 32 -3.84 -15.36 15.64
CA VAL A 32 -2.95 -16.26 14.90
C VAL A 32 -3.26 -17.69 15.33
N THR A 33 -3.87 -18.47 14.44
CA THR A 33 -4.16 -19.89 14.68
C THR A 33 -3.58 -20.79 13.60
N GLU A 34 -3.19 -20.23 12.45
CA GLU A 34 -2.68 -20.99 11.31
C GLU A 34 -1.20 -20.70 11.02
N TRP A 35 -0.52 -21.68 10.43
CA TRP A 35 0.88 -21.52 10.01
C TRP A 35 1.07 -20.46 8.92
N SER A 36 0.06 -20.22 8.08
CA SER A 36 0.09 -19.15 7.08
C SER A 36 0.22 -17.77 7.73
N GLU A 37 -0.55 -17.54 8.79
CA GLU A 37 -0.58 -16.30 9.57
C GLU A 37 0.72 -16.11 10.34
N ALA A 38 1.22 -17.17 10.97
CA ALA A 38 2.50 -17.16 11.67
C ALA A 38 3.67 -16.86 10.72
N ALA A 39 3.70 -17.51 9.54
CA ALA A 39 4.71 -17.25 8.52
C ALA A 39 4.66 -15.81 8.00
N PHE A 40 3.45 -15.30 7.71
CA PHE A 40 3.25 -13.91 7.32
C PHE A 40 3.76 -12.92 8.37
N ILE A 41 3.44 -13.12 9.64
CA ILE A 41 3.90 -12.25 10.73
C ILE A 41 5.43 -12.34 10.88
N ALA A 42 6.00 -13.54 10.80
CA ALA A 42 7.45 -13.74 10.86
C ALA A 42 8.16 -12.99 9.71
N GLY A 43 7.62 -13.04 8.50
CA GLY A 43 8.12 -12.28 7.36
C GLY A 43 8.03 -10.77 7.57
N ALA A 44 6.88 -10.29 8.04
CA ALA A 44 6.65 -8.88 8.31
C ALA A 44 7.60 -8.33 9.39
N ALA A 45 7.93 -9.14 10.41
CA ALA A 45 8.88 -8.80 11.46
C ALA A 45 10.35 -8.92 11.01
N ALA A 46 10.65 -9.83 10.07
CA ALA A 46 12.00 -10.02 9.56
C ALA A 46 12.48 -8.83 8.70
N TYR A 47 11.61 -8.21 7.91
CA TYR A 47 12.04 -7.11 7.03
C TYR A 47 12.64 -5.91 7.77
N PRO A 48 12.03 -5.37 8.85
CA PRO A 48 12.64 -4.27 9.61
C PRO A 48 14.04 -4.63 10.11
N ALA A 49 14.25 -5.86 10.60
CA ALA A 49 15.57 -6.33 11.02
C ALA A 49 16.58 -6.29 9.86
N VAL A 50 16.20 -6.82 8.69
CA VAL A 50 17.03 -6.77 7.48
C VAL A 50 17.30 -5.33 7.03
N HIS A 51 16.28 -4.47 7.06
CA HIS A 51 16.38 -3.06 6.65
C HIS A 51 17.40 -2.28 7.50
N HIS A 52 17.43 -2.53 8.81
CA HIS A 52 18.39 -1.93 9.73
C HIS A 52 19.79 -2.53 9.58
N LEU A 53 19.92 -3.85 9.41
CA LEU A 53 21.22 -4.53 9.33
C LEU A 53 21.93 -4.34 7.97
N LEU A 54 21.20 -4.36 6.85
CA LEU A 54 21.77 -4.30 5.49
C LEU A 54 21.88 -2.88 4.91
N MET A 55 21.88 -1.84 5.76
CA MET A 55 21.99 -0.43 5.34
C MET A 55 20.98 -0.03 4.24
N LYS A 56 19.67 -0.10 4.55
CA LYS A 56 18.57 0.46 3.72
C LYS A 56 18.68 0.13 2.22
N PRO A 57 18.03 -0.93 1.70
CA PRO A 57 18.10 -1.30 0.28
C PRO A 57 17.38 -0.29 -0.66
N ARG A 58 17.91 0.94 -0.75
CA ARG A 58 17.33 2.09 -1.45
C ARG A 58 17.09 1.84 -2.93
N PHE A 59 17.88 0.97 -3.54
CA PHE A 59 17.68 0.57 -4.93
C PHE A 59 16.36 -0.17 -5.12
N LEU A 60 16.06 -1.15 -4.25
CA LEU A 60 14.84 -1.96 -4.39
C LEU A 60 13.58 -1.11 -4.18
N SER A 61 13.60 -0.18 -3.22
CA SER A 61 12.48 0.74 -2.99
C SER A 61 12.32 1.73 -4.15
N THR A 62 13.41 2.30 -4.66
CA THR A 62 13.38 3.19 -5.84
C THR A 62 12.89 2.45 -7.09
N PHE A 63 13.35 1.21 -7.29
CA PHE A 63 12.92 0.38 -8.41
C PHE A 63 11.41 0.12 -8.36
N ALA A 64 10.89 -0.33 -7.21
CA ALA A 64 9.45 -0.53 -7.05
C ALA A 64 8.66 0.76 -7.26
N HIS A 65 9.18 1.90 -6.80
CA HIS A 65 8.53 3.20 -6.97
C HIS A 65 8.34 3.54 -8.44
N GLU A 66 9.43 3.54 -9.21
CA GLU A 66 9.39 3.88 -10.64
C GLU A 66 8.65 2.83 -11.47
N MET A 67 8.83 1.54 -11.17
CA MET A 67 8.13 0.48 -11.91
C MET A 67 6.63 0.53 -11.65
N THR A 68 6.20 0.96 -10.47
CA THR A 68 4.78 1.18 -10.20
C THR A 68 4.20 2.30 -11.05
N HIS A 69 4.94 3.41 -11.24
CA HIS A 69 4.54 4.45 -12.20
C HIS A 69 4.38 3.90 -13.61
N VAL A 70 5.30 3.04 -14.05
CA VAL A 70 5.23 2.40 -15.36
C VAL A 70 4.00 1.50 -15.48
N LEU A 71 3.77 0.60 -14.53
CA LEU A 71 2.62 -0.31 -14.52
C LEU A 71 1.29 0.45 -14.56
N TRP A 72 1.14 1.45 -13.69
CA TRP A 72 -0.08 2.26 -13.65
C TRP A 72 -0.21 3.14 -14.87
N GLY A 73 0.90 3.69 -15.38
CA GLY A 73 0.94 4.39 -16.65
C GLY A 73 0.38 3.54 -17.79
N LEU A 74 0.86 2.31 -17.94
CA LEU A 74 0.38 1.36 -18.94
C LEU A 74 -1.11 1.02 -18.73
N PHE A 75 -1.55 0.76 -17.50
CA PHE A 75 -2.95 0.51 -17.16
C PHE A 75 -3.86 1.66 -17.60
N PHE A 76 -3.43 2.91 -17.41
CA PHE A 76 -4.11 4.12 -17.89
C PHE A 76 -3.80 4.47 -19.34
N ARG A 77 -3.18 3.57 -20.11
CA ARG A 77 -2.83 3.71 -21.54
C ARG A 77 -1.90 4.88 -21.84
N ALA A 78 -0.96 5.17 -20.95
CA ALA A 78 0.14 6.09 -21.21
C ALA A 78 1.27 5.37 -21.97
N LYS A 79 1.96 6.09 -22.87
CA LYS A 79 3.17 5.58 -23.52
C LYS A 79 4.38 5.87 -22.64
N ILE A 80 5.25 4.88 -22.47
CA ILE A 80 6.54 5.03 -21.79
C ILE A 80 7.48 5.75 -22.74
N ARG A 81 8.04 6.89 -22.32
CA ARG A 81 9.00 7.67 -23.10
C ARG A 81 10.44 7.47 -22.62
N ASP A 82 10.63 7.39 -21.32
CA ASP A 82 11.95 7.27 -20.70
C ASP A 82 11.80 6.70 -19.28
N VAL A 83 12.74 5.84 -18.87
CA VAL A 83 12.80 5.24 -17.53
C VAL A 83 14.26 5.18 -17.12
N ARG A 84 14.60 5.81 -15.99
CA ARG A 84 15.92 5.76 -15.39
C ARG A 84 15.80 5.45 -13.92
N ILE A 85 16.44 4.37 -13.46
CA ILE A 85 16.42 3.95 -12.06
C ILE A 85 17.86 3.93 -11.55
N LYS A 86 18.12 4.63 -10.45
CA LYS A 86 19.41 4.64 -9.75
C LYS A 86 19.18 4.30 -8.28
N ARG A 87 20.26 4.02 -7.54
CA ARG A 87 20.19 3.69 -6.11
C ARG A 87 19.57 4.78 -5.22
N HIS A 88 19.66 6.04 -5.64
CA HIS A 88 19.29 7.22 -4.84
C HIS A 88 18.15 8.04 -5.46
N GLY A 89 17.47 7.49 -6.47
CA GLY A 89 16.42 8.20 -7.17
C GLY A 89 16.13 7.58 -8.51
N GLY A 90 14.93 7.86 -9.00
CA GLY A 90 14.44 7.38 -10.26
C GLY A 90 13.75 8.49 -11.05
N PHE A 91 13.43 8.17 -12.28
CA PHE A 91 12.71 9.06 -13.17
C PHE A 91 11.94 8.23 -14.19
N VAL A 92 10.64 8.47 -14.27
CA VAL A 92 9.76 7.89 -15.28
C VAL A 92 9.06 9.01 -16.03
N ASN A 93 9.23 9.02 -17.36
CA ASN A 93 8.55 9.93 -18.27
C ASN A 93 7.46 9.18 -19.04
N LEU A 94 6.21 9.58 -18.81
CA LEU A 94 5.03 9.04 -19.47
C LEU A 94 4.39 10.09 -20.38
N SER A 95 3.71 9.65 -21.44
CA SER A 95 3.00 10.57 -22.34
C SER A 95 1.85 11.34 -21.66
N LYS A 96 1.31 10.80 -20.57
CA LYS A 96 0.26 11.41 -19.76
C LYS A 96 0.33 10.89 -18.32
N THR A 97 -0.20 11.66 -17.37
CA THR A 97 -0.27 11.30 -15.95
C THR A 97 -1.60 11.74 -15.34
N ASN A 98 -1.94 11.18 -14.19
CA ASN A 98 -3.12 11.54 -13.40
C ASN A 98 -2.82 11.31 -11.90
N PRO A 99 -3.70 11.70 -10.95
CA PRO A 99 -3.46 11.46 -9.53
C PRO A 99 -3.27 9.98 -9.16
N ALA A 100 -3.98 9.06 -9.80
CA ALA A 100 -3.85 7.63 -9.52
C ALA A 100 -2.47 7.10 -9.91
N ILE A 101 -1.96 7.45 -11.11
CA ILE A 101 -0.58 7.11 -11.53
C ILE A 101 0.41 7.68 -10.53
N ARG A 102 0.30 8.98 -10.19
CA ARG A 102 1.25 9.65 -9.28
C ARG A 102 1.29 9.04 -7.89
N LEU A 103 0.13 8.69 -7.34
CA LEU A 103 0.05 8.17 -5.97
C LEU A 103 0.23 6.65 -5.90
N ALA A 104 0.20 5.93 -7.03
CA ALA A 104 0.30 4.48 -7.07
C ALA A 104 1.50 3.91 -6.30
N PRO A 105 2.74 4.44 -6.44
CA PRO A 105 3.88 3.92 -5.68
C PRO A 105 3.72 3.91 -4.17
N TYR A 106 2.85 4.78 -3.65
CA TYR A 106 2.64 4.97 -2.22
C TYR A 106 1.61 4.01 -1.63
N PHE A 107 0.83 3.31 -2.46
CA PHE A 107 -0.18 2.35 -1.98
C PHE A 107 -0.16 1.01 -2.71
N PHE A 108 0.41 0.89 -3.91
CA PHE A 108 0.48 -0.36 -4.63
C PHE A 108 1.73 -1.14 -4.19
N PRO A 109 1.58 -2.29 -3.51
CA PRO A 109 2.71 -3.01 -2.93
C PRO A 109 3.38 -3.89 -4.00
N PHE A 110 4.15 -3.25 -4.90
CA PHE A 110 4.73 -3.87 -6.10
C PHE A 110 5.23 -5.31 -5.89
N TYR A 111 6.20 -5.52 -4.99
CA TYR A 111 6.76 -6.85 -4.76
C TYR A 111 5.75 -7.83 -4.15
N THR A 112 4.89 -7.37 -3.24
CA THR A 112 3.85 -8.22 -2.63
C THR A 112 2.89 -8.76 -3.68
N VAL A 113 2.51 -7.96 -4.68
CA VAL A 113 1.66 -8.43 -5.79
C VAL A 113 2.35 -9.56 -6.55
N PHE A 114 3.63 -9.41 -6.92
CA PHE A 114 4.36 -10.47 -7.63
C PHE A 114 4.56 -11.73 -6.77
N VAL A 115 4.81 -11.58 -5.48
CA VAL A 115 4.89 -12.72 -4.56
C VAL A 115 3.54 -13.43 -4.45
N LEU A 116 2.43 -12.70 -4.33
CA LEU A 116 1.09 -13.30 -4.34
C LEU A 116 0.80 -14.03 -5.65
N LEU A 117 1.18 -13.46 -6.79
CA LEU A 117 1.02 -14.11 -8.09
C LEU A 117 1.84 -15.40 -8.20
N SER A 118 2.98 -15.50 -7.52
CA SER A 118 3.76 -16.74 -7.48
C SER A 118 3.01 -17.91 -6.82
N ALA A 119 2.05 -17.63 -5.93
CA ALA A 119 1.24 -18.66 -5.27
C ALA A 119 0.45 -19.53 -6.24
N PHE A 120 0.13 -19.04 -7.44
CA PHE A 120 -0.61 -19.80 -8.46
C PHE A 120 0.24 -20.82 -9.22
N VAL A 121 1.57 -20.74 -9.15
CA VAL A 121 2.49 -21.60 -9.90
C VAL A 121 3.42 -22.41 -8.99
N VAL A 122 3.57 -21.99 -7.74
CA VAL A 122 4.40 -22.66 -6.73
C VAL A 122 3.68 -23.88 -6.17
N LYS A 123 4.41 -24.97 -5.91
CA LYS A 123 3.84 -26.18 -5.30
C LYS A 123 3.32 -25.91 -3.88
N PRO A 124 2.25 -26.58 -3.43
CA PRO A 124 1.68 -26.38 -2.10
C PRO A 124 2.69 -26.41 -0.95
N ASP A 125 3.70 -27.29 -1.04
CA ASP A 125 4.76 -27.46 -0.03
C ASP A 125 5.57 -26.17 0.26
N TYR A 126 5.58 -25.22 -0.67
CA TYR A 126 6.31 -23.95 -0.53
C TYR A 126 5.40 -22.77 -0.18
N LEU A 127 4.09 -22.98 0.05
CA LEU A 127 3.16 -21.87 0.36
C LEU A 127 3.52 -21.13 1.64
N LEU A 128 4.10 -21.80 2.64
CA LEU A 128 4.59 -21.13 3.85
C LEU A 128 5.70 -20.11 3.53
N ILE A 129 6.58 -20.42 2.58
CA ILE A 129 7.61 -19.47 2.11
C ILE A 129 6.93 -18.29 1.40
N VAL A 130 5.91 -18.55 0.58
CA VAL A 130 5.14 -17.49 -0.08
C VAL A 130 4.50 -16.57 0.97
N TYR A 131 3.83 -17.10 1.99
CA TYR A 131 3.22 -16.30 3.05
C TYR A 131 4.25 -15.47 3.83
N PHE A 132 5.41 -16.06 4.15
CA PHE A 132 6.53 -15.34 4.72
C PHE A 132 6.97 -14.18 3.82
N LEU A 133 7.19 -14.44 2.53
CA LEU A 133 7.61 -13.41 1.58
C LEU A 133 6.56 -12.32 1.41
N VAL A 134 5.26 -12.65 1.44
CA VAL A 134 4.16 -11.66 1.40
C VAL A 134 4.26 -10.70 2.59
N GLY A 135 4.46 -11.23 3.80
CA GLY A 135 4.66 -10.41 4.99
C GLY A 135 5.91 -9.54 4.89
N PHE A 136 7.02 -10.13 4.44
CA PHE A 136 8.29 -9.45 4.24
C PHE A 136 8.19 -8.30 3.24
N THR A 137 7.62 -8.53 2.05
CA THR A 137 7.50 -7.51 1.01
C THR A 137 6.42 -6.47 1.32
N LEU A 138 5.38 -6.83 2.09
CA LEU A 138 4.38 -5.85 2.54
C LEU A 138 4.98 -4.90 3.58
N SER A 139 5.72 -5.43 4.55
CA SER A 139 6.49 -4.63 5.52
C SER A 139 7.53 -3.73 4.82
N MET A 140 8.16 -4.26 3.77
CA MET A 140 9.01 -3.47 2.87
C MET A 140 8.28 -2.32 2.20
N HIS A 141 7.10 -2.58 1.62
CA HIS A 141 6.29 -1.54 0.99
C HIS A 141 5.94 -0.44 2.01
N ILE A 142 5.37 -0.81 3.17
CA ILE A 142 4.98 0.14 4.22
C ILE A 142 6.19 0.98 4.68
N THR A 143 7.33 0.35 4.94
CA THR A 143 8.57 1.06 5.32
C THR A 143 8.99 2.05 4.25
N SER A 144 9.00 1.64 2.98
CA SER A 144 9.39 2.50 1.86
C SER A 144 8.41 3.67 1.66
N THR A 145 7.11 3.45 1.88
CA THR A 145 6.09 4.50 1.85
C THR A 145 6.36 5.54 2.95
N PHE A 146 6.63 5.10 4.19
CA PHE A 146 7.00 6.02 5.27
C PHE A 146 8.27 6.81 4.97
N GLU A 147 9.31 6.17 4.42
CA GLU A 147 10.53 6.88 4.03
C GLU A 147 10.28 7.90 2.91
N SER A 148 9.48 7.55 1.91
CA SER A 148 9.10 8.45 0.82
C SER A 148 8.26 9.64 1.30
N LEU A 149 7.43 9.47 2.34
CA LEU A 149 6.62 10.54 2.93
C LEU A 149 7.44 11.54 3.77
N LYS A 150 8.64 11.15 4.24
CA LYS A 150 9.54 12.04 5.01
C LYS A 150 10.26 13.06 4.13
N VAL A 151 10.26 12.87 2.81
CA VAL A 151 10.92 13.76 1.85
C VAL A 151 9.89 14.43 0.95
N ARG A 152 10.25 15.59 0.39
CA ARG A 152 9.33 16.38 -0.44
C ARG A 152 9.20 15.79 -1.85
N GLN A 153 8.29 14.82 -2.01
CA GLN A 153 8.08 14.12 -3.28
C GLN A 153 7.21 14.91 -4.29
N PRO A 154 7.69 15.10 -5.54
CA PRO A 154 6.91 15.69 -6.64
C PRO A 154 5.55 15.09 -6.87
N ASP A 155 5.45 13.77 -6.70
CA ASP A 155 4.21 13.03 -6.91
C ASP A 155 3.09 13.49 -5.95
N ILE A 156 3.44 13.81 -4.71
CA ILE A 156 2.50 14.22 -3.65
C ILE A 156 2.12 15.70 -3.83
N TYR A 157 3.10 16.61 -3.87
CA TYR A 157 2.77 18.04 -3.85
C TYR A 157 2.14 18.51 -5.17
N LYS A 158 2.52 17.93 -6.33
CA LYS A 158 1.81 18.21 -7.60
C LYS A 158 0.39 17.67 -7.59
N THR A 159 0.11 16.63 -6.79
CA THR A 159 -1.23 16.06 -6.65
C THR A 159 -2.08 16.94 -5.75
N GLY A 160 -1.48 17.47 -4.68
CA GLY A 160 -2.09 18.30 -3.65
C GLY A 160 -2.08 17.53 -2.33
N VAL A 161 -1.31 18.01 -1.35
CA VAL A 161 -1.00 17.27 -0.11
C VAL A 161 -2.26 16.86 0.66
N LEU A 162 -3.24 17.77 0.79
CA LEU A 162 -4.49 17.52 1.49
C LEU A 162 -5.35 16.42 0.85
N PHE A 163 -5.22 16.19 -0.45
CA PHE A 163 -5.89 15.07 -1.12
C PHE A 163 -5.02 13.82 -1.08
N ALA A 164 -3.72 13.96 -1.34
CA ALA A 164 -2.80 12.85 -1.46
C ALA A 164 -2.63 12.04 -0.17
N LEU A 165 -2.41 12.69 0.98
CA LEU A 165 -2.13 11.97 2.23
C LEU A 165 -3.32 11.11 2.71
N PRO A 166 -4.57 11.63 2.78
CA PRO A 166 -5.73 10.81 3.09
C PRO A 166 -5.93 9.64 2.12
N THR A 167 -5.75 9.87 0.81
CA THR A 167 -5.85 8.80 -0.19
C THR A 167 -4.80 7.72 0.04
N ILE A 168 -3.52 8.09 0.21
CA ILE A 168 -2.43 7.13 0.48
C ILE A 168 -2.77 6.31 1.73
N PHE A 169 -3.22 6.96 2.80
CA PHE A 169 -3.55 6.32 4.05
C PHE A 169 -4.67 5.28 3.90
N ILE A 170 -5.83 5.68 3.36
CA ILE A 170 -6.99 4.79 3.18
C ILE A 170 -6.63 3.62 2.25
N MET A 171 -5.91 3.90 1.15
CA MET A 171 -5.52 2.86 0.19
C MET A 171 -4.55 1.85 0.80
N ASN A 172 -3.63 2.26 1.68
CA ASN A 172 -2.77 1.31 2.40
C ASN A 172 -3.57 0.45 3.38
N LEU A 173 -4.55 1.01 4.09
CA LEU A 173 -5.43 0.19 4.95
C LEU A 173 -6.17 -0.86 4.13
N LEU A 174 -6.74 -0.47 2.98
CA LEU A 174 -7.40 -1.39 2.06
C LEU A 174 -6.46 -2.49 1.55
N VAL A 175 -5.24 -2.13 1.16
CA VAL A 175 -4.24 -3.09 0.69
C VAL A 175 -3.87 -4.09 1.77
N ILE A 176 -3.66 -3.64 3.02
CA ILE A 176 -3.37 -4.53 4.14
C ILE A 176 -4.55 -5.48 4.37
N ILE A 177 -5.78 -4.98 4.35
CA ILE A 177 -6.98 -5.81 4.54
C ILE A 177 -7.16 -6.83 3.41
N ILE A 178 -6.90 -6.44 2.15
CA ILE A 178 -6.91 -7.37 1.01
C ILE A 178 -5.88 -8.47 1.23
N VAL A 179 -4.63 -8.12 1.58
CA VAL A 179 -3.60 -9.13 1.84
C VAL A 179 -4.01 -10.04 3.00
N LEU A 180 -4.48 -9.49 4.12
CA LEU A 180 -4.94 -10.28 5.27
C LEU A 180 -6.10 -11.21 4.91
N SER A 181 -7.03 -10.80 4.05
CA SER A 181 -8.12 -11.67 3.58
C SER A 181 -7.64 -12.88 2.77
N LEU A 182 -6.48 -12.77 2.12
CA LEU A 182 -5.85 -13.87 1.39
C LEU A 182 -5.01 -14.77 2.31
N ILE A 183 -4.40 -14.21 3.36
CA ILE A 183 -3.57 -14.95 4.32
C ILE A 183 -4.42 -15.70 5.36
N ALA A 184 -5.52 -15.08 5.79
CA ALA A 184 -6.43 -15.56 6.82
C ALA A 184 -7.86 -15.67 6.27
N PRO A 185 -8.10 -16.54 5.28
CA PRO A 185 -9.41 -16.67 4.65
C PRO A 185 -10.47 -17.04 5.69
N GLY A 186 -11.64 -16.43 5.61
CA GLY A 186 -12.74 -16.61 6.57
C GLY A 186 -12.62 -15.80 7.86
N LYS A 187 -11.43 -15.28 8.21
CA LYS A 187 -11.25 -14.40 9.38
C LYS A 187 -11.36 -12.92 9.03
N VAL A 188 -10.97 -12.54 7.81
CA VAL A 188 -10.97 -11.16 7.34
C VAL A 188 -11.83 -11.03 6.09
N SER A 189 -12.77 -10.08 6.11
CA SER A 189 -13.64 -9.76 4.98
C SER A 189 -13.41 -8.32 4.52
N VAL A 190 -13.04 -8.16 3.24
CA VAL A 190 -12.81 -6.85 2.61
C VAL A 190 -14.11 -6.06 2.53
N THR A 191 -15.23 -6.71 2.17
CA THR A 191 -16.54 -6.04 2.06
C THR A 191 -17.01 -5.54 3.42
N ALA A 192 -16.92 -6.39 4.46
CA ALA A 192 -17.29 -6.00 5.82
C ALA A 192 -16.40 -4.86 6.34
N PHE A 193 -15.11 -4.85 6.01
CA PHE A 193 -14.21 -3.76 6.34
C PHE A 193 -14.63 -2.44 5.69
N ILE A 194 -14.96 -2.46 4.40
CA ILE A 194 -15.42 -1.28 3.66
C ILE A 194 -16.72 -0.76 4.25
N GLU A 195 -17.74 -1.61 4.40
CA GLU A 195 -19.05 -1.24 4.97
C GLU A 195 -18.88 -0.61 6.35
N LYS A 196 -18.09 -1.25 7.21
CA LYS A 196 -17.82 -0.73 8.56
C LYS A 196 -17.06 0.59 8.54
N GLY A 197 -16.10 0.76 7.64
CA GLY A 197 -15.38 2.02 7.42
C GLY A 197 -16.35 3.16 7.11
N PHE A 198 -17.26 2.95 6.16
CA PHE A 198 -18.31 3.92 5.82
C PHE A 198 -19.24 4.21 7.00
N LEU A 199 -19.74 3.18 7.70
CA LEU A 199 -20.62 3.36 8.85
C LEU A 199 -19.96 4.16 9.98
N ARG A 200 -18.70 3.86 10.30
CA ARG A 200 -17.92 4.60 11.30
C ARG A 200 -17.73 6.06 10.88
N THR A 201 -17.47 6.33 9.61
CA THR A 201 -17.37 7.71 9.09
C THR A 201 -18.69 8.46 9.20
N LEU A 202 -19.82 7.84 8.82
CA LEU A 202 -21.14 8.46 8.94
C LEU A 202 -21.50 8.76 10.39
N TYR A 203 -21.14 7.88 11.33
CA TYR A 203 -21.34 8.12 12.75
C TYR A 203 -20.56 9.34 13.24
N LEU A 204 -19.28 9.45 12.89
CA LEU A 204 -18.44 10.60 13.24
C LEU A 204 -18.99 11.92 12.67
N LEU A 205 -19.48 11.91 11.43
CA LEU A 205 -20.07 13.09 10.79
C LEU A 205 -21.39 13.53 11.43
N ARG A 206 -22.14 12.62 12.05
CA ARG A 206 -23.37 12.97 12.79
C ARG A 206 -23.12 13.55 14.17
N SER A 207 -21.90 13.38 14.70
CA SER A 207 -21.50 13.85 16.04
C SER A 207 -20.82 15.23 16.04
N ILE A 208 -20.69 15.87 14.88
CA ILE A 208 -20.14 17.23 14.68
C ILE A 208 -21.31 18.16 14.35
#